data_AF-A0A914PWR0-F1
#
_entry.id   AF-A0A914PWR0-F1
#
_cell.length_a   1.000
_cell.length_b   1.000
_cell.length_c   1.000
_cell.angle_alpha   90.00
_cell.angle_beta   90.00
_cell.angle_gamma   90.00
#
_symmetry.space_group_name_H-M   'P 1'
#
loop_
_entity.id
_entity.type
_entity.pdbx_description
1 polymer ?
#
loop_
_entity_poly.entity_id
_entity_poly.type
_entity_poly.pdbx_seq_one_letter_code
_entity_poly.pdbx_strand_id
1 'polypeptide(L)'
;MFANLRGARHYIETQTCLALKSAGSSITCSRTASICCLRALLDNSCNAGAKLAKRHGYCSMNVNGQGGGIERECCDCCLLAKDLVSKNESCIAPKGFSTVCMQSFNDCCKLNRSNDYEDDDGPIQLNRNLNKSTDRCTTARCEHFCNDRGGTSVECSCRPGYDLGPDGESCIGMFNHFIPIPFALFPFCLT
;
A
#
# COMPACT_ATOMS: atom_id res chain seq x y z
N MET A 1 4.03 -18.75 10.07
CA MET A 1 2.70 -18.11 9.88
C MET A 1 2.20 -17.37 11.13
N PHE A 2 2.34 -17.94 12.33
CA PHE A 2 1.85 -17.33 13.59
C PHE A 2 2.50 -15.98 13.97
N ALA A 3 3.75 -15.73 13.57
CA ALA A 3 4.47 -14.48 13.82
C ALA A 3 3.82 -13.26 13.12
N ASN A 4 3.37 -13.45 11.87
CA ASN A 4 2.74 -12.43 11.05
C ASN A 4 1.44 -11.92 11.70
N LEU A 5 0.63 -12.87 12.19
CA LEU A 5 -0.67 -12.56 12.78
C LEU A 5 -0.52 -11.87 14.14
N ARG A 6 0.53 -12.20 14.91
CA ARG A 6 0.77 -11.60 16.24
C ARG A 6 1.19 -10.14 16.17
N GLY A 7 2.09 -9.79 15.27
CA GLY A 7 2.59 -8.41 15.14
C GLY A 7 1.48 -7.42 14.81
N ALA A 8 0.74 -7.67 13.73
CA ALA A 8 -0.37 -6.81 13.31
C ALA A 8 -1.50 -6.77 14.35
N ARG A 9 -1.85 -7.92 14.93
CA ARG A 9 -2.88 -8.00 15.97
C ARG A 9 -2.52 -7.21 17.22
N HIS A 10 -1.27 -7.27 17.66
CA HIS A 10 -0.80 -6.50 18.81
C HIS A 10 -0.97 -4.99 18.59
N TYR A 11 -0.66 -4.49 17.38
CA TYR A 11 -0.93 -3.09 17.07
C TYR A 11 -2.42 -2.77 17.13
N ILE A 12 -3.28 -3.61 16.55
CA ILE A 12 -4.74 -3.39 16.58
C ILE A 12 -5.25 -3.32 18.02
N GLU A 13 -4.77 -4.19 18.91
CA GLU A 13 -5.20 -4.26 20.32
C GLU A 13 -4.61 -3.15 21.20
N THR A 14 -3.38 -2.69 20.94
CA THR A 14 -2.65 -1.79 21.85
C THR A 14 -2.36 -0.40 21.27
N GLN A 15 -2.58 -0.20 19.98
CA GLN A 15 -2.22 1.00 19.22
C GLN A 15 -0.73 1.39 19.33
N THR A 16 0.14 0.45 19.71
CA THR A 16 1.58 0.64 19.82
C THR A 16 2.35 -0.59 19.35
N CYS A 17 3.61 -0.41 18.98
CA CYS A 17 4.52 -1.51 18.65
C CYS A 17 5.59 -1.74 19.70
N LEU A 18 5.44 -1.14 20.88
CA LEU A 18 6.30 -1.36 22.03
C LEU A 18 5.95 -2.68 22.74
N ALA A 19 6.93 -3.27 23.41
CA ALA A 19 6.79 -4.45 24.25
C ALA A 19 6.17 -5.70 23.56
N LEU A 20 6.47 -5.89 22.27
CA LEU A 20 5.98 -7.03 21.50
C LEU A 20 6.55 -8.35 22.05
N LYS A 21 5.73 -9.16 22.75
CA LYS A 21 6.14 -10.49 23.23
C LYS A 21 5.97 -11.54 22.13
N SER A 22 7.04 -11.86 21.42
CA SER A 22 7.08 -13.01 20.50
C SER A 22 7.05 -14.32 21.31
N ALA A 23 5.99 -15.12 21.21
CA ALA A 23 6.07 -16.51 21.67
C ALA A 23 6.75 -17.34 20.58
N GLY A 24 8.06 -17.46 20.72
CA GLY A 24 8.97 -18.15 19.82
C GLY A 24 10.36 -17.56 20.01
N SER A 25 11.32 -18.40 20.43
CA SER A 25 12.72 -18.03 20.70
C SER A 25 13.51 -17.67 19.44
N SER A 26 12.91 -17.82 18.25
CA SER A 26 13.56 -17.45 16.99
C SER A 26 13.60 -15.94 16.83
N ILE A 27 14.82 -15.39 16.73
CA ILE A 27 15.09 -13.98 16.41
C ILE A 27 14.36 -13.56 15.13
N THR A 28 14.25 -14.47 14.16
CA THR A 28 13.51 -14.25 12.91
C THR A 28 12.03 -14.00 13.19
N CYS A 29 11.39 -14.81 14.03
CA CYS A 29 9.99 -14.66 14.42
C CYS A 29 9.75 -13.31 15.11
N SER A 30 10.63 -12.92 16.04
CA SER A 30 10.54 -11.63 16.72
C SER A 30 10.66 -10.47 15.74
N ARG A 31 11.63 -10.51 14.83
CA ARG A 31 11.81 -9.46 13.80
C ARG A 31 10.61 -9.38 12.86
N THR A 32 10.10 -10.52 12.40
CA THR A 32 8.90 -10.57 11.55
C THR A 32 7.69 -9.98 12.28
N ALA A 33 7.49 -10.30 13.56
CA ALA A 33 6.38 -9.75 14.33
C ALA A 33 6.51 -8.22 14.49
N SER A 34 7.71 -7.69 14.76
CA SER A 34 7.95 -6.24 14.80
C SER A 34 7.68 -5.56 13.46
N ILE A 35 8.12 -6.17 12.34
CA ILE A 35 7.85 -5.66 10.99
C ILE A 35 6.34 -5.62 10.72
N CYS A 36 5.61 -6.68 11.06
CA CYS A 36 4.17 -6.74 10.86
C CYS A 36 3.41 -5.74 11.75
N CYS A 37 3.86 -5.51 12.98
CA CYS A 37 3.31 -4.47 13.83
C CYS A 37 3.48 -3.09 13.21
N LEU A 38 4.71 -2.75 12.79
CA LEU A 38 5.00 -1.45 12.19
C LEU A 38 4.21 -1.24 10.89
N ARG A 39 4.04 -2.27 10.05
CA ARG A 39 3.17 -2.18 8.88
C ARG A 39 1.73 -1.85 9.24
N ALA A 40 1.16 -2.55 10.24
CA ALA A 40 -0.20 -2.24 10.69
C ALA A 40 -0.34 -0.80 11.22
N LEU A 41 0.71 -0.27 11.87
CA LEU A 41 0.77 1.14 12.26
C LEU A 41 0.74 2.07 11.05
N LEU A 42 1.61 1.85 10.07
CA LEU A 42 1.68 2.68 8.87
C LEU A 42 0.39 2.60 8.04
N ASP A 43 -0.22 1.43 7.94
CA ASP A 43 -1.50 1.23 7.27
C ASP A 43 -2.62 2.02 7.98
N ASN A 44 -2.64 2.01 9.31
CA ASN A 44 -3.60 2.79 10.09
C ASN A 44 -3.39 4.30 9.91
N SER A 45 -2.14 4.78 9.94
CA SER A 45 -1.81 6.17 9.65
C SER A 45 -2.24 6.57 8.23
N CYS A 46 -1.98 5.73 7.23
CA CYS A 46 -2.43 5.96 5.85
C CYS A 46 -3.96 6.10 5.76
N ASN A 47 -4.68 5.17 6.39
CA ASN A 47 -6.14 5.16 6.43
C ASN A 47 -6.71 6.41 7.12
N ALA A 48 -6.09 6.85 8.21
CA ALA A 48 -6.46 8.08 8.90
C ALA A 48 -6.30 9.30 7.97
N GLY A 49 -5.17 9.40 7.28
CA GLY A 49 -4.90 10.45 6.30
C GLY A 49 -5.90 10.47 5.15
N ALA A 50 -6.16 9.31 4.53
CA ALA A 50 -7.17 9.19 3.48
C ALA A 50 -8.56 9.60 3.99
N LYS A 51 -8.96 9.21 5.22
CA LYS A 51 -10.24 9.63 5.82
C LYS A 51 -10.33 11.14 6.01
N LEU A 52 -9.25 11.82 6.42
CA LEU A 52 -9.21 13.29 6.53
C LEU A 52 -9.49 13.96 5.17
N ALA A 53 -8.82 13.49 4.11
CA ALA A 53 -9.04 13.96 2.75
C ALA A 53 -10.50 13.76 2.30
N LYS A 54 -11.06 12.56 2.53
CA LYS A 54 -12.44 12.22 2.18
C LYS A 54 -13.45 13.15 2.86
N ARG A 55 -13.39 13.23 4.21
CA ARG A 55 -14.38 13.92 5.04
C ARG A 55 -14.21 15.44 5.03
N HIS A 56 -12.99 15.91 5.16
CA HIS A 56 -12.75 17.33 5.42
C HIS A 56 -12.14 18.08 4.24
N GLY A 57 -11.55 17.38 3.26
CA GLY A 57 -10.94 18.04 2.11
C GLY A 57 -9.62 18.77 2.45
N TYR A 58 -8.98 18.43 3.56
CA TYR A 58 -7.66 18.95 3.93
C TYR A 58 -6.80 17.85 4.56
N CYS A 59 -5.49 18.09 4.63
CA CYS A 59 -4.52 17.18 5.23
C CYS A 59 -3.83 17.78 6.45
N SER A 60 -3.41 16.90 7.37
CA SER A 60 -2.63 17.30 8.55
C SER A 60 -1.26 17.82 8.14
N MET A 61 -0.83 18.93 8.73
CA MET A 61 0.51 19.48 8.54
C MET A 61 1.54 18.83 9.47
N ASN A 62 1.08 18.10 10.50
CA ASN A 62 1.96 17.49 11.48
C ASN A 62 2.49 16.14 10.99
N VAL A 63 3.70 16.14 10.45
CA VAL A 63 4.41 14.92 10.00
C VAL A 63 5.28 14.29 11.09
N ASN A 64 5.39 14.93 12.26
CA ASN A 64 6.33 14.55 13.31
C ASN A 64 5.83 13.38 14.19
N GLY A 65 4.55 13.02 14.08
CA GLY A 65 4.00 11.85 14.77
C GLY A 65 4.49 10.53 14.14
N GLN A 66 4.42 9.43 14.90
CA GLN A 66 4.63 8.09 14.34
C GLN A 66 3.68 7.87 13.14
N GLY A 67 4.25 7.61 11.97
CA GLY A 67 3.47 7.42 10.74
C GLY A 67 2.97 8.71 10.08
N GLY A 68 3.31 9.89 10.61
CA GLY A 68 2.81 11.18 10.09
C GLY A 68 3.20 11.47 8.63
N GLY A 69 4.36 11.01 8.19
CA GLY A 69 4.75 11.09 6.77
C GLY A 69 3.82 10.29 5.85
N ILE A 70 3.47 9.07 6.24
CA ILE A 70 2.56 8.19 5.48
C ILE A 70 1.11 8.67 5.58
N GLU A 71 0.69 9.16 6.74
CA GLU A 71 -0.63 9.79 6.91
C GLU A 71 -0.79 10.95 5.92
N ARG A 72 0.20 11.84 5.85
CA ARG A 72 0.18 12.96 4.92
C ARG A 72 0.20 12.50 3.47
N GLU A 73 1.10 11.59 3.10
CA GLU A 73 1.19 11.08 1.73
C GLU A 73 -0.15 10.48 1.27
N CYS A 74 -0.76 9.60 2.06
CA CYS A 74 -2.05 9.02 1.72
C CYS A 74 -3.18 10.05 1.64
N CYS A 75 -3.15 11.06 2.51
CA CYS A 75 -4.11 12.14 2.47
C CYS A 75 -3.98 12.97 1.18
N ASP A 76 -2.77 13.41 0.84
CA ASP A 76 -2.50 14.23 -0.35
C ASP A 76 -2.87 13.46 -1.63
N CYS A 77 -2.54 12.16 -1.70
CA CYS A 77 -2.90 11.31 -2.84
C CYS A 77 -4.42 11.09 -2.96
N CYS A 78 -5.13 11.02 -1.83
CA CYS A 78 -6.58 10.93 -1.82
C CYS A 78 -7.25 12.26 -2.25
N LEU A 79 -6.75 13.41 -1.79
CA LEU A 79 -7.22 14.72 -2.22
C LEU A 79 -7.04 14.92 -3.72
N LEU A 80 -5.90 14.52 -4.27
CA LEU A 80 -5.68 14.58 -5.72
C LEU A 80 -6.73 13.79 -6.49
N ALA A 81 -7.06 12.56 -6.05
CA ALA A 81 -8.12 11.77 -6.68
C ALA A 81 -9.49 12.49 -6.61
N LYS A 82 -9.81 13.07 -5.44
CA LYS A 82 -11.05 13.83 -5.23
C LYS A 82 -11.13 15.06 -6.14
N ASP A 83 -10.03 15.78 -6.32
CA ASP A 83 -9.96 16.93 -7.21
C ASP A 83 -10.22 16.54 -8.67
N LEU A 84 -9.62 15.45 -9.16
CA LEU A 84 -9.87 14.92 -10.50
C LEU A 84 -11.34 14.53 -10.69
N VAL A 85 -11.91 13.81 -9.71
CA VAL A 85 -13.33 13.43 -9.73
C VAL A 85 -14.23 14.67 -9.74
N SER A 86 -13.91 15.70 -8.94
CA SER A 86 -14.69 16.94 -8.87
C SER A 86 -14.70 17.72 -10.18
N LYS A 87 -13.61 17.63 -10.96
CA LYS A 87 -13.45 18.25 -12.28
C LYS A 87 -13.97 17.39 -13.42
N ASN A 88 -14.54 16.22 -13.12
CA ASN A 88 -14.97 15.23 -14.12
C ASN A 88 -13.80 14.79 -15.03
N GLU A 89 -12.59 14.73 -14.49
CA GLU A 89 -11.39 14.24 -15.16
C GLU A 89 -11.22 12.73 -14.96
N SER A 90 -10.44 12.11 -15.86
CA SER A 90 -10.10 10.68 -15.75
C SER A 90 -9.21 10.46 -14.53
N CYS A 91 -9.62 9.55 -13.67
CA CYS A 91 -8.93 9.27 -12.43
C CYS A 91 -7.74 8.33 -12.66
N ILE A 92 -6.68 8.90 -13.24
CA ILE A 92 -5.45 8.19 -13.63
C ILE A 92 -4.30 8.73 -12.78
N ALA A 93 -3.65 7.85 -12.01
CA ALA A 93 -2.55 8.25 -11.15
C ALA A 93 -1.30 8.67 -11.97
N PRO A 94 -0.58 9.72 -11.58
CA PRO A 94 0.72 10.08 -12.15
C PRO A 94 1.80 8.99 -12.02
N LYS A 95 2.80 9.03 -12.90
CA LYS A 95 4.03 8.23 -12.76
C LYS A 95 4.81 8.67 -11.50
N GLY A 96 5.45 7.71 -10.83
CA GLY A 96 6.35 7.97 -9.70
C GLY A 96 5.69 7.96 -8.32
N PHE A 97 4.39 7.68 -8.23
CA PHE A 97 3.72 7.49 -6.94
C PHE A 97 4.24 6.23 -6.24
N SER A 98 4.39 6.32 -4.92
CA SER A 98 4.65 5.15 -4.10
C SER A 98 3.47 4.18 -4.21
N THR A 99 3.71 2.90 -3.92
CA THR A 99 2.65 1.88 -3.90
C THR A 99 1.54 2.24 -2.92
N VAL A 100 1.90 2.86 -1.79
CA VAL A 100 0.98 3.29 -0.72
C VAL A 100 0.12 4.48 -1.18
N CYS A 101 0.74 5.50 -1.77
CA CYS A 101 0.04 6.64 -2.37
C CYS A 101 -0.92 6.20 -3.48
N MET A 102 -0.47 5.32 -4.37
CA MET A 102 -1.27 4.82 -5.49
C MET A 102 -2.50 4.04 -5.01
N GLN A 103 -2.36 3.25 -3.95
CA GLN A 103 -3.50 2.57 -3.31
C GLN A 103 -4.51 3.59 -2.76
N SER A 104 -4.05 4.58 -1.97
CA SER A 104 -4.93 5.62 -1.43
C SER A 104 -5.66 6.41 -2.54
N PHE A 105 -4.94 6.78 -3.61
CA PHE A 105 -5.50 7.45 -4.78
C PHE A 105 -6.61 6.60 -5.44
N ASN A 106 -6.30 5.35 -5.76
CA ASN A 106 -7.24 4.43 -6.42
C ASN A 106 -8.48 4.14 -5.56
N ASP A 107 -8.35 4.14 -4.24
CA ASP A 107 -9.47 3.97 -3.32
C ASP A 107 -10.34 5.21 -3.22
N CYS A 108 -9.74 6.41 -3.22
CA CYS A 108 -10.48 7.68 -3.19
C CYS A 108 -11.14 8.04 -4.52
N CYS A 109 -10.58 7.54 -5.61
CA CYS A 109 -11.15 7.61 -6.94
C CYS A 109 -12.59 7.08 -7.05
N LYS A 110 -12.92 6.07 -6.24
CA LYS A 110 -14.18 5.30 -6.33
C LYS A 110 -15.35 5.95 -5.57
N LEU A 111 -15.14 7.10 -4.91
CA LEU A 111 -16.10 7.69 -3.97
C LEU A 111 -17.32 8.38 -4.61
N ASN A 112 -17.51 8.29 -5.92
CA ASN A 112 -18.68 8.89 -6.57
C ASN A 112 -19.99 8.07 -6.40
N ARG A 113 -20.03 7.08 -5.49
CA ARG A 113 -21.20 6.16 -5.35
C ARG A 113 -21.61 5.75 -3.93
N SER A 114 -21.05 6.32 -2.88
CA SER A 114 -21.58 6.10 -1.52
C SER A 114 -21.70 7.44 -0.80
N ASN A 115 -22.94 7.85 -0.55
CA ASN A 115 -23.27 8.75 0.55
C ASN A 115 -23.04 8.03 1.89
N ASP A 116 -21.86 7.48 2.13
CA ASP A 116 -21.53 6.89 3.44
C ASP A 116 -20.85 7.97 4.29
N TYR A 117 -21.68 8.93 4.69
CA TYR A 117 -21.56 9.51 6.03
C TYR A 117 -21.94 8.40 7.02
N GLU A 118 -21.04 7.44 7.25
CA GLU A 118 -21.08 6.62 8.46
C GLU A 118 -20.12 7.24 9.48
N ASP A 119 -20.72 8.10 10.29
CA ASP A 119 -20.30 8.39 11.65
C ASP A 119 -20.55 7.10 12.46
N ASP A 120 -19.53 6.28 12.71
CA ASP A 120 -19.63 5.22 13.72
C ASP A 120 -18.28 4.94 14.38
N ASP A 121 -18.20 5.37 15.64
CA ASP A 121 -17.23 4.96 16.66
C ASP A 121 -17.62 3.55 17.19
N GLY A 122 -17.82 2.60 16.27
CA GLY A 122 -18.33 1.25 16.54
C GLY A 122 -17.25 0.16 16.44
N PRO A 123 -17.37 -0.95 17.20
CA PRO A 123 -16.39 -2.03 17.18
C PRO A 123 -16.34 -2.70 15.80
N ILE A 124 -15.12 -2.97 15.34
CA ILE A 124 -14.78 -3.55 14.04
C ILE A 124 -15.61 -4.81 13.76
N GLN A 125 -16.73 -4.64 13.05
CA GLN A 125 -17.34 -5.71 12.30
C GLN A 125 -16.41 -5.95 11.11
N LEU A 126 -15.65 -7.04 11.15
CA LEU A 126 -14.88 -7.54 10.02
C LEU A 126 -15.83 -8.04 8.92
N ASN A 127 -16.67 -7.15 8.40
CA ASN A 127 -17.35 -7.39 7.15
C ASN A 127 -16.31 -7.16 6.06
N ARG A 128 -15.55 -8.22 5.80
CA ARG A 128 -14.68 -8.38 4.64
C ARG A 128 -15.54 -8.41 3.38
N ASN A 129 -16.29 -7.35 3.11
CA ASN A 129 -16.58 -6.93 1.76
C ASN A 129 -15.31 -6.24 1.24
N LEU A 130 -14.26 -7.06 1.10
CA LEU A 130 -13.35 -6.94 0.00
C LEU A 130 -14.22 -7.17 -1.23
N ASN A 131 -14.96 -6.12 -1.62
CA ASN A 131 -15.47 -5.99 -2.96
C ASN A 131 -14.21 -5.82 -3.79
N LYS A 132 -13.61 -6.99 -4.03
CA LYS A 132 -12.38 -7.25 -4.73
C LYS A 132 -12.60 -6.55 -6.04
N SER A 133 -12.09 -5.31 -6.13
CA SER A 133 -11.74 -4.77 -7.43
C SER A 133 -11.01 -5.92 -8.09
N THR A 134 -11.54 -6.38 -9.22
CA THR A 134 -10.82 -7.32 -10.07
C THR A 134 -9.49 -6.62 -10.33
N ASP A 135 -8.50 -6.97 -9.52
CA ASP A 135 -7.18 -6.39 -9.58
C ASP A 135 -6.72 -6.79 -10.97
N ARG A 136 -6.66 -5.83 -11.89
CA ARG A 136 -6.39 -6.13 -13.30
C ARG A 136 -5.00 -6.72 -13.45
N CYS A 137 -4.14 -6.55 -12.44
CA CYS A 137 -2.87 -7.24 -12.33
C CYS A 137 -2.99 -8.75 -12.13
N THR A 138 -4.12 -9.26 -11.63
CA THR A 138 -4.36 -10.71 -11.55
C THR A 138 -4.55 -11.37 -12.90
N THR A 139 -5.01 -10.61 -13.90
CA THR A 139 -5.16 -11.06 -15.30
C THR A 139 -4.04 -10.57 -16.21
N ALA A 140 -3.17 -9.69 -15.72
CA ALA A 140 -2.05 -9.15 -16.47
C ALA A 140 -0.92 -10.17 -16.57
N ARG A 141 -0.17 -10.14 -17.68
CA ARG A 141 0.96 -11.04 -17.92
C ARG A 141 2.32 -10.37 -17.70
N CYS A 142 2.37 -9.34 -16.85
CA CYS A 142 3.62 -8.65 -16.54
C CYS A 142 4.67 -9.60 -15.96
N GLU A 143 5.88 -9.59 -16.52
CA GLU A 143 6.96 -10.47 -16.06
C GLU A 143 7.46 -10.12 -14.65
N HIS A 144 7.57 -8.82 -14.34
CA HIS A 144 8.09 -8.35 -13.06
C HIS A 144 7.03 -7.64 -12.20
N PHE A 145 6.70 -6.39 -12.53
CA PHE A 145 5.78 -5.58 -11.73
C PHE A 145 4.58 -5.17 -12.57
N CYS A 146 3.40 -5.14 -11.95
CA CYS A 146 2.18 -4.62 -12.55
C CYS A 146 1.70 -3.39 -11.79
N ASN A 147 1.35 -2.33 -12.53
CA ASN A 147 0.85 -1.08 -11.99
C ASN A 147 -0.53 -0.80 -12.57
N ASP A 148 -1.57 -0.94 -11.74
CA ASP A 148 -2.92 -0.51 -12.08
C ASP A 148 -3.13 0.95 -11.62
N ARG A 149 -3.13 1.86 -12.60
CA ARG A 149 -3.30 3.30 -12.36
C ARG A 149 -4.72 3.81 -12.57
N GLY A 150 -5.71 2.93 -12.73
CA GLY A 150 -7.09 3.32 -12.99
C GLY A 150 -7.42 3.71 -14.44
N GLY A 151 -6.46 3.65 -15.37
CA GLY A 151 -6.68 3.89 -16.81
C GLY A 151 -7.34 2.71 -17.55
N THR A 152 -7.32 2.70 -18.89
CA THR A 152 -7.94 1.63 -19.70
C THR A 152 -7.21 0.29 -19.64
N SER A 153 -5.90 0.30 -19.41
CA SER A 153 -5.05 -0.90 -19.25
C SER A 153 -4.16 -0.80 -18.01
N VAL A 154 -3.54 -1.92 -17.63
CA VAL A 154 -2.45 -1.95 -16.65
C VAL A 154 -1.12 -1.58 -17.33
N GLU A 155 -0.16 -1.09 -16.55
CA GLU A 155 1.21 -0.80 -17.02
C GLU A 155 2.21 -1.74 -16.32
N CYS A 156 2.91 -2.56 -17.11
CA CYS A 156 3.99 -3.39 -16.58
C CYS A 156 5.26 -2.54 -16.38
N SER A 157 6.06 -2.89 -15.37
CA SER A 157 7.39 -2.29 -15.17
C SER A 157 8.41 -3.34 -14.73
N CYS A 158 9.68 -3.05 -14.99
CA CYS A 158 10.79 -3.99 -14.82
C CYS A 158 11.69 -3.64 -13.64
N ARG A 159 12.42 -4.63 -13.13
CA ARG A 159 13.48 -4.44 -12.13
C ARG A 159 14.63 -3.62 -12.74
N PRO A 160 15.40 -2.88 -11.92
CA PRO A 160 16.62 -2.25 -12.39
C PRO A 160 17.53 -3.23 -13.13
N GLY A 161 18.07 -2.82 -14.28
CA GLY A 161 18.84 -3.67 -15.18
C GLY A 161 18.02 -4.41 -16.25
N TYR A 162 16.71 -4.15 -16.32
CA TYR A 162 15.81 -4.68 -17.34
C TYR A 162 14.94 -3.55 -17.91
N ASP A 163 14.73 -3.57 -19.22
CA ASP A 163 13.81 -2.69 -19.93
C ASP A 163 12.51 -3.43 -20.28
N LEU A 164 11.41 -2.70 -20.40
CA LEU A 164 10.15 -3.29 -20.84
C LEU A 164 10.21 -3.57 -22.34
N GLY A 165 9.93 -4.82 -22.72
CA GLY A 165 9.86 -5.27 -24.09
C GLY A 165 8.78 -4.55 -24.90
N PRO A 166 8.84 -4.62 -26.24
CA PRO A 166 7.89 -3.96 -27.13
C PRO A 166 6.47 -4.53 -27.04
N ASP A 167 6.32 -5.74 -26.48
CA ASP A 167 5.06 -6.37 -26.13
C ASP A 167 4.38 -5.72 -24.92
N GLY A 168 5.10 -4.90 -24.16
CA GLY A 168 4.58 -4.19 -22.99
C GLY A 168 4.37 -5.09 -21.75
N GLU A 169 4.83 -6.35 -21.80
CA GLU A 169 4.63 -7.37 -20.77
C GLU A 169 5.96 -7.98 -20.29
N SER A 170 6.86 -8.31 -21.23
CA SER A 170 8.14 -8.97 -20.95
C SER A 170 9.23 -7.98 -20.52
N CYS A 171 10.17 -8.40 -19.71
CA CYS A 171 11.31 -7.61 -19.25
C CYS A 171 12.61 -8.11 -19.88
N ILE A 172 13.18 -7.33 -20.79
CA ILE A 172 14.43 -7.66 -21.50
C ILE A 172 15.63 -7.12 -20.72
N GLY A 173 16.64 -7.98 -20.48
CA GLY A 173 17.84 -7.59 -19.75
C GLY A 173 18.65 -6.53 -20.49
N MET A 174 18.96 -5.42 -19.82
CA MET A 174 19.87 -4.38 -20.33
C MET A 174 21.32 -4.85 -20.17
N PHE A 175 21.78 -5.75 -21.03
CA PHE A 175 23.19 -6.12 -21.05
C PHE A 175 24.03 -5.00 -21.67
N ASN A 176 24.45 -4.04 -20.84
CA ASN A 176 25.77 -3.38 -20.90
C ASN A 176 25.97 -2.33 -19.77
N HIS A 177 26.29 -2.76 -18.55
CA HIS A 177 27.54 -2.41 -17.85
C HIS A 177 27.62 -3.16 -16.51
N PHE A 178 28.73 -3.86 -16.30
CA PHE A 178 29.04 -4.63 -15.10
C PHE A 178 29.03 -3.78 -13.82
N ILE A 179 28.17 -4.11 -12.86
CA ILE A 179 28.46 -3.94 -11.42
C ILE A 179 27.93 -5.18 -10.69
N PRO A 180 28.78 -6.00 -10.05
CA PRO A 180 28.32 -7.09 -9.20
C PRO A 180 27.94 -6.52 -7.83
N ILE A 181 26.65 -6.45 -7.51
CA ILE A 181 26.20 -6.32 -6.12
C ILE A 181 25.73 -7.71 -5.67
N PRO A 182 26.30 -8.29 -4.60
CA PRO A 182 25.84 -9.57 -4.07
C PRO A 182 24.52 -9.32 -3.34
N PHE A 183 23.39 -9.48 -4.03
CA PHE A 183 22.09 -9.46 -3.39
C PHE A 183 21.91 -10.74 -2.58
N ALA A 184 21.96 -10.53 -1.27
CA ALA A 184 21.78 -11.50 -0.23
C ALA A 184 20.52 -12.36 -0.45
N LEU A 185 20.73 -13.67 -0.28
CA LEU A 185 19.70 -14.67 -0.03
C LEU A 185 18.81 -14.19 1.13
N PHE A 186 17.54 -13.92 0.84
CA PHE A 186 16.50 -13.90 1.87
C PHE A 186 16.12 -15.35 2.19
N PRO A 187 16.36 -15.85 3.41
CA PRO A 187 15.83 -17.15 3.79
C PRO A 187 14.32 -17.03 3.98
N PHE A 188 13.58 -17.78 3.15
CA PHE A 188 12.17 -18.05 3.39
C PHE A 188 12.01 -18.74 4.75
N CYS A 189 11.10 -18.24 5.56
CA CYS A 189 10.80 -18.78 6.89
C CYS A 189 9.95 -20.05 6.72
N LEU A 190 10.61 -21.20 6.53
CA LEU A 190 10.02 -22.53 6.72
C LEU A 190 10.44 -23.06 8.09
N THR A 191 9.54 -22.96 9.07
CA THR A 191 9.14 -23.97 10.08
C THR A 191 8.33 -23.28 11.18
#